data_AF-A0A6A1VHG1-F1
#
_entry.id   AF-A0A6A1VHG1-F1
#
_cell.length_a   1.000
_cell.length_b   1.000
_cell.length_c   1.000
_cell.angle_alpha   90.00
_cell.angle_beta   90.00
_cell.angle_gamma   90.00
#
_symmetry.space_group_name_H-M   'P 1'
#
loop_
_entity.id
_entity.type
_entity.pdbx_description
1 polymer ?
#
loop_
_entity_poly.entity_id
_entity_poly.type
_entity_poly.pdbx_seq_one_letter_code
_entity_poly.pdbx_strand_id
1 'polypeptide(L)'
;MSQRSGSMEGSLGVRKGAWTVEEDTLLKQYIEKYGEGKWHQVPPRAGLNRCRKSCRLRWLNYLKPNIKRGEFKADEVDLMIRLHKLLGNRQVH
;
A
#
# COMPACT_ATOMS: atom_id res chain seq x y z
N MET A 1 21.74 -6.47 30.36
CA MET A 1 22.08 -7.08 29.05
C MET A 1 20.78 -7.39 28.32
N SER A 2 20.45 -6.61 27.30
CA SER A 2 19.75 -7.11 26.10
C SER A 2 19.79 -5.96 25.11
N GLN A 3 20.76 -6.08 24.20
CA GLN A 3 21.17 -5.07 23.26
C GLN A 3 20.01 -4.80 22.29
N ARG A 4 19.58 -3.54 22.19
CA ARG A 4 18.72 -3.08 21.11
C ARG A 4 19.63 -2.87 19.90
N SER A 5 19.88 -3.95 19.17
CA SER A 5 20.61 -3.92 17.90
C SER A 5 19.76 -3.23 16.83
N GLY A 6 19.81 -1.90 16.82
CA GLY A 6 19.36 -1.10 15.69
C GLY A 6 20.40 -1.21 14.58
N SER A 7 20.28 -2.21 13.71
CA SER A 7 21.09 -2.33 12.51
C SER A 7 20.85 -1.11 11.59
N MET A 8 21.83 -0.21 11.59
CA MET A 8 22.18 0.60 10.42
C MET A 8 22.76 -0.34 9.36
N GLU A 9 22.15 -0.42 8.18
CA GLU A 9 22.91 -0.68 6.96
C GLU A 9 22.14 -0.25 5.70
N GLY A 10 22.79 0.58 4.88
CA GLY A 10 22.56 0.68 3.44
C GLY A 10 21.46 1.62 2.95
N SER A 11 21.75 2.94 2.91
CA SER A 11 21.09 3.84 1.95
C SER A 11 21.58 3.56 0.52
N LEU A 12 21.34 2.34 0.01
CA LEU A 12 21.16 2.14 -1.43
C LEU A 12 19.80 2.78 -1.72
N GLY A 13 19.81 4.00 -2.27
CA GLY A 13 18.64 4.87 -2.36
C GLY A 13 17.36 4.11 -2.71
N VAL A 14 16.35 4.20 -1.83
CA VAL A 14 15.04 3.57 -2.02
C VAL A 14 14.57 3.81 -3.44
N ARG A 15 14.18 2.75 -4.17
CA ARG A 15 13.77 2.88 -5.58
C ARG A 15 12.57 3.82 -5.69
N LYS A 16 12.79 4.95 -6.35
CA LYS A 16 11.75 5.88 -6.78
C LYS A 16 11.36 5.50 -8.21
N GLY A 17 10.10 5.19 -8.45
CA GLY A 17 9.63 4.75 -9.78
C GLY A 17 8.41 3.83 -9.72
N ALA A 18 7.92 3.44 -10.89
CA ALA A 18 6.79 2.52 -11.04
C ALA A 18 7.08 1.17 -10.38
N TRP A 19 6.03 0.53 -9.86
CA TRP A 19 6.11 -0.82 -9.29
C TRP A 19 6.16 -1.85 -10.41
N THR A 20 7.07 -2.81 -10.30
CA THR A 20 7.12 -3.96 -11.23
C THR A 20 6.20 -5.08 -10.77
N VAL A 21 5.90 -6.02 -11.68
CA VAL A 21 5.05 -7.18 -11.38
C VAL A 21 5.71 -8.09 -10.34
N GLU A 22 7.03 -8.18 -10.35
CA GLU A 22 7.82 -8.96 -9.39
C GLU A 22 7.71 -8.34 -8.00
N GLU A 23 7.85 -7.01 -7.89
CA GLU A 23 7.67 -6.31 -6.61
C GLU A 23 6.24 -6.48 -6.07
N ASP A 24 5.23 -6.40 -6.93
CA ASP A 24 3.84 -6.65 -6.55
C ASP A 24 3.63 -8.09 -6.06
N THR A 25 4.29 -9.05 -6.69
CA THR A 25 4.21 -10.47 -6.32
C THR A 25 4.83 -10.73 -4.96
N LEU A 26 6.02 -10.19 -4.69
CA LEU A 26 6.68 -10.26 -3.38
C LEU A 26 5.83 -9.63 -2.28
N LEU A 27 5.23 -8.46 -2.57
CA LEU A 27 4.36 -7.77 -1.63
C LEU A 27 3.10 -8.61 -1.31
N LYS A 28 2.46 -9.21 -2.34
CA LYS A 28 1.31 -10.10 -2.17
C LYS A 28 1.65 -11.32 -1.33
N GLN A 29 2.70 -12.04 -1.70
CA GLN A 29 3.14 -13.26 -0.99
C GLN A 29 3.44 -12.98 0.49
N TYR A 30 4.10 -11.86 0.79
CA TYR A 30 4.36 -11.48 2.16
C TYR A 30 3.06 -11.24 2.94
N ILE A 31 2.11 -10.50 2.37
CA ILE A 31 0.86 -10.16 3.05
C ILE A 31 -0.04 -11.39 3.21
N GLU A 32 -0.10 -12.26 2.22
CA GLU A 32 -0.82 -13.53 2.30
C GLU A 32 -0.25 -14.43 3.41
N LYS A 33 1.08 -14.47 3.54
CA LYS A 33 1.75 -15.30 4.56
C LYS A 33 1.68 -14.73 5.98
N TYR A 34 1.79 -13.40 6.15
CA TYR A 34 1.96 -12.77 7.46
C TYR A 34 0.84 -11.82 7.88
N GLY A 35 -0.13 -11.58 7.00
CA GLY A 35 -1.24 -10.65 7.21
C GLY A 35 -0.91 -9.18 6.94
N GLU A 36 -1.96 -8.35 6.89
CA GLU A 36 -1.86 -6.90 6.70
C GLU A 36 -1.42 -6.18 7.99
N GLY A 37 -0.79 -4.99 7.86
CA GLY A 37 -0.63 -4.04 8.98
C GLY A 37 0.80 -3.82 9.50
N LYS A 38 1.64 -4.86 9.61
CA LYS A 38 3.05 -4.73 10.08
C LYS A 38 3.98 -4.16 8.99
N TRP A 39 3.60 -3.02 8.41
CA TRP A 39 4.24 -2.41 7.24
C TRP A 39 5.74 -2.11 7.41
N HIS A 40 6.20 -1.90 8.64
CA HIS A 40 7.62 -1.67 8.92
C HIS A 40 8.49 -2.89 8.66
N GLN A 41 7.91 -4.09 8.73
CA GLN A 41 8.59 -5.36 8.49
C GLN A 41 8.50 -5.78 7.03
N VAL A 42 7.55 -5.22 6.27
CA VAL A 42 7.28 -5.61 4.88
C VAL A 42 8.50 -5.42 3.98
N PRO A 43 9.12 -4.23 3.85
CA PRO A 43 10.25 -4.09 2.93
C PRO A 43 11.43 -5.03 3.20
N PRO A 44 11.99 -5.10 4.43
CA PRO A 44 13.15 -5.94 4.68
C PRO A 44 12.82 -7.44 4.60
N ARG A 45 11.61 -7.87 4.96
CA ARG A 45 11.24 -9.29 4.96
C ARG A 45 10.70 -9.80 3.63
N ALA A 46 10.13 -8.92 2.80
CA ALA A 46 9.70 -9.26 1.45
C ALA A 46 10.82 -9.11 0.40
N GLY A 47 12.02 -8.65 0.81
CA GLY A 47 13.13 -8.39 -0.11
C GLY A 47 12.88 -7.20 -1.04
N LEU A 48 12.06 -6.24 -0.63
CA LEU A 48 11.69 -5.09 -1.45
C LEU A 48 12.60 -3.90 -1.17
N ASN A 49 13.15 -3.29 -2.22
CA ASN A 49 13.85 -2.02 -2.13
C ASN A 49 12.88 -0.82 -2.21
N ARG A 50 11.86 -0.83 -1.33
CA ARG A 50 10.79 0.17 -1.24
C ARG A 50 10.61 0.63 0.22
N CYS A 51 10.13 1.85 0.44
CA CYS A 51 9.86 2.32 1.79
C CYS A 51 8.52 1.78 2.32
N ARG A 52 8.38 1.73 3.65
CA ARG A 52 7.14 1.36 4.36
C ARG A 52 5.89 2.00 3.77
N LYS A 53 5.93 3.33 3.54
CA LYS A 53 4.79 4.10 3.02
C LYS A 53 4.41 3.63 1.63
N SER A 54 5.39 3.41 0.75
CA SER A 54 5.16 2.93 -0.61
C SER A 54 4.50 1.54 -0.62
N CYS A 55 5.00 0.59 0.17
CA CYS A 55 4.40 -0.75 0.25
C CYS A 55 2.95 -0.71 0.74
N ARG A 56 2.66 0.09 1.79
CA ARG A 56 1.29 0.28 2.30
C ARG A 56 0.37 0.85 1.23
N LEU A 57 0.77 1.92 0.56
CA LEU A 57 -0.04 2.57 -0.47
C LEU A 57 -0.25 1.63 -1.67
N ARG A 58 0.78 0.90 -2.10
CA ARG A 58 0.67 -0.04 -3.20
C ARG A 58 -0.37 -1.12 -2.91
N TRP A 59 -0.34 -1.69 -1.70
CA TRP A 59 -1.32 -2.68 -1.29
C TRP A 59 -2.74 -2.11 -1.28
N LEU A 60 -2.96 -1.02 -0.52
CA LEU A 60 -4.30 -0.47 -0.29
C LEU A 60 -4.96 0.10 -1.53
N ASN A 61 -4.18 0.64 -2.47
CA ASN A 61 -4.71 1.32 -3.64
C ASN A 61 -4.76 0.43 -4.89
N TYR A 62 -3.94 -0.63 -4.95
CA TYR A 62 -3.82 -1.42 -6.16
C TYR A 62 -3.93 -2.93 -5.95
N LEU A 63 -3.28 -3.51 -4.93
CA LEU A 63 -3.14 -4.98 -4.88
C LEU A 63 -4.20 -5.69 -4.03
N LYS A 64 -4.87 -4.98 -3.11
CA LYS A 64 -5.85 -5.59 -2.22
C LYS A 64 -7.02 -6.19 -3.04
N PRO A 65 -7.43 -7.45 -2.76
CA PRO A 65 -8.45 -8.14 -3.58
C PRO A 65 -9.79 -7.42 -3.70
N ASN A 66 -10.17 -6.66 -2.67
CA ASN A 66 -11.49 -6.02 -2.59
C ASN A 66 -11.57 -4.66 -3.30
N ILE A 67 -10.56 -4.32 -4.12
CA ILE A 67 -10.56 -3.07 -4.89
C ILE A 67 -11.34 -3.30 -6.18
N LYS A 68 -12.52 -2.68 -6.30
CA LYS A 68 -13.26 -2.64 -7.55
C LYS A 68 -12.50 -1.78 -8.58
N ARG A 69 -12.20 -2.35 -9.74
CA ARG A 69 -11.58 -1.66 -10.87
C ARG A 69 -12.55 -1.68 -12.05
N GLY A 70 -12.94 -0.52 -12.53
CA GLY A 70 -13.92 -0.39 -13.61
C GLY A 70 -14.77 0.86 -13.45
N GLU A 71 -15.73 1.03 -14.36
CA GLU A 71 -16.69 2.12 -14.27
C GLU A 71 -17.61 1.93 -13.07
N PHE A 72 -17.98 3.06 -12.46
CA PHE A 72 -19.02 3.07 -11.44
C PHE A 72 -20.37 2.86 -12.09
N LYS A 73 -21.23 2.10 -11.41
CA LYS A 73 -22.61 1.97 -11.83
C LYS A 73 -23.34 3.31 -11.69
N ALA A 74 -24.39 3.52 -12.47
CA ALA A 74 -25.15 4.77 -12.46
C ALA A 74 -25.65 5.15 -11.05
N ASP A 75 -26.09 4.18 -10.26
CA ASP A 75 -26.51 4.35 -8.87
C ASP A 75 -25.35 4.72 -7.94
N GLU A 76 -24.16 4.15 -8.15
CA GLU A 76 -22.93 4.52 -7.43
C GLU A 76 -22.55 5.97 -7.74
N VAL A 77 -22.66 6.41 -9.01
CA VAL A 77 -22.40 7.79 -9.43
C VAL A 77 -23.40 8.76 -8.81
N ASP A 78 -24.69 8.46 -8.87
CA ASP A 78 -25.75 9.29 -8.26
C ASP A 78 -25.55 9.44 -6.76
N LEU A 79 -25.17 8.35 -6.08
CA LEU A 79 -24.85 8.40 -4.66
C LEU A 79 -23.63 9.31 -4.39
N MET A 80 -22.57 9.22 -5.19
CA MET A 80 -21.41 10.11 -5.06
C MET A 80 -21.78 11.57 -5.23
N ILE A 81 -22.60 11.92 -6.23
CA ILE A 81 -23.04 13.30 -6.47
C ILE A 81 -23.85 13.82 -5.27
N ARG A 82 -24.79 13.02 -4.76
CA ARG A 82 -25.59 13.40 -3.58
C ARG A 82 -24.71 13.61 -2.34
N LEU A 83 -23.78 12.70 -2.09
CA LEU A 83 -22.86 12.81 -0.96
C LEU A 83 -21.94 14.01 -1.10
N HIS A 84 -21.43 14.29 -2.30
CA HIS A 84 -20.61 15.47 -2.56
C HIS A 84 -21.38 16.77 -2.33
N LYS A 85 -22.62 16.87 -2.81
CA LYS A 85 -23.49 18.04 -2.55
C LYS A 85 -23.74 18.27 -1.07
N LEU A 86 -23.86 17.18 -0.29
CA LEU A 86 -24.16 17.26 1.14
C LEU A 86 -22.92 17.56 2.00
N LEU A 87 -21.76 16.97 1.67
CA LEU A 87 -20.58 16.94 2.54
C LEU A 87 -19.37 17.69 1.99
N GLY A 88 -19.38 18.06 0.70
CA GLY A 88 -18.25 18.68 0.01
C GLY A 88 -17.06 17.73 -0.22
N ASN A 89 -15.92 18.29 -0.63
CA ASN A 89 -14.69 17.54 -0.83
C ASN A 89 -13.92 17.38 0.49
N ARG A 90 -13.80 16.13 0.97
CA ARG A 90 -12.87 15.76 2.04
C ARG A 90 -11.89 14.71 1.53
N GLN A 91 -10.79 15.16 0.96
CA GLN A 91 -9.66 14.28 0.69
C GLN A 91 -8.90 14.08 2.00
N VAL A 92 -8.82 12.84 2.47
CA VAL A 92 -8.01 12.49 3.63
C VAL A 92 -6.55 12.44 3.15
N HIS A 93 -5.77 13.46 3.49
CA HIS A 93 -4.33 13.54 3.19
C HIS A 93 -3.50 12.63 4.11
#